data_AF-A0A846U0S6-F1
#
_entry.id   AF-A0A846U0S6-F1
#
_cell.length_a   1.000
_cell.length_b   1.000
_cell.length_c   1.000
_cell.angle_alpha   90.00
_cell.angle_beta   90.00
_cell.angle_gamma   90.00
#
_symmetry.space_group_name_H-M   'P 1'
#
loop_
_entity.id
_entity.type
_entity.pdbx_description
1 polymer ?
#
loop_
_entity_poly.entity_id
_entity_poly.type
_entity_poly.pdbx_seq_one_letter_code
_entity_poly.pdbx_strand_id
1 'polypeptide(L)'
;MKSGTKNWLKKQFTISKILMAIGALWIIIYGILVASKVIDNKIYGWNASWQLLILIGLFYILIPFSTMPGWWSRIWAICLAALSLIIVIGFFVGEGVDYKSAWTYLNPLPHILMAIGSIFWILQG
;
A
#
# COMPACT_ATOMS: atom_id res chain seq x y z
N MET A 1 -12.38 -31.82 -1.37
CA MET A 1 -11.66 -30.59 -1.75
C MET A 1 -10.17 -30.88 -1.76
N LYS A 2 -9.65 -31.33 -2.90
CA LYS A 2 -8.41 -32.14 -2.97
C LYS A 2 -7.38 -31.46 -3.87
N SER A 3 -6.19 -31.20 -3.33
CA SER A 3 -4.93 -30.84 -4.01
C SER A 3 -4.91 -29.55 -4.87
N GLY A 4 -5.85 -29.34 -5.81
CA GLY A 4 -5.85 -28.22 -6.75
C GLY A 4 -6.04 -26.85 -6.10
N THR A 5 -6.94 -26.72 -5.13
CA THR A 5 -7.22 -25.46 -4.42
C THR A 5 -6.03 -25.00 -3.58
N LYS A 6 -5.26 -25.94 -3.01
CA LYS A 6 -4.10 -25.66 -2.15
C LYS A 6 -2.92 -25.11 -2.97
N ASN A 7 -2.71 -25.66 -4.18
CA ASN A 7 -1.72 -25.15 -5.13
C ASN A 7 -2.12 -23.82 -5.76
N TRP A 8 -3.42 -23.61 -6.01
CA TRP A 8 -3.94 -22.33 -6.50
C TRP A 8 -3.77 -21.20 -5.46
N LEU A 9 -4.11 -21.45 -4.20
CA LEU A 9 -3.90 -20.49 -3.11
C LEU A 9 -2.42 -20.15 -2.91
N LYS A 10 -1.51 -21.13 -2.99
CA LYS A 10 -0.05 -20.88 -2.93
C LYS A 10 0.46 -20.00 -4.08
N LYS A 11 -0.10 -20.15 -5.28
CA LYS A 11 0.22 -19.29 -6.44
C LYS A 11 -0.37 -17.88 -6.31
N GLN A 12 -1.51 -17.74 -5.64
CA GLN A 12 -2.20 -16.45 -5.47
C GLN A 12 -1.67 -15.61 -4.30
N PHE A 13 -1.08 -16.22 -3.27
CA PHE A 13 -0.54 -15.51 -2.10
C PHE A 13 0.98 -15.58 -2.05
N THR A 14 1.64 -14.99 -3.05
CA THR A 14 3.08 -14.76 -2.96
C THR A 14 3.38 -13.72 -1.89
N ILE A 15 4.59 -13.75 -1.32
CA ILE A 15 5.04 -12.77 -0.30
C ILE A 15 4.81 -11.34 -0.81
N SER A 16 5.06 -11.10 -2.09
CA SER A 16 4.83 -9.81 -2.77
C SER A 16 3.37 -9.36 -2.67
N LYS A 17 2.42 -10.26 -2.98
CA LYS A 17 0.99 -9.97 -2.91
C LYS A 17 0.52 -9.75 -1.47
N ILE A 18 1.10 -10.48 -0.52
CA ILE A 18 0.82 -10.28 0.91
C ILE A 18 1.30 -8.90 1.38
N LEU A 19 2.52 -8.49 1.02
CA LEU A 19 3.06 -7.17 1.36
C LEU A 19 2.17 -6.04 0.81
N MET A 20 1.76 -6.15 -0.46
CA MET A 20 0.84 -5.19 -1.07
C MET A 20 -0.51 -5.17 -0.36
N ALA A 21 -1.09 -6.34 -0.07
CA ALA A 21 -2.37 -6.41 0.64
C ALA A 21 -2.30 -5.76 2.03
N ILE A 22 -1.23 -5.98 2.78
CA ILE A 22 -1.02 -5.37 4.11
C ILE A 22 -0.93 -3.84 3.97
N GLY A 23 -0.12 -3.33 3.05
CA GLY A 23 0.02 -1.88 2.84
C GLY A 23 -1.29 -1.22 2.42
N ALA A 24 -2.03 -1.83 1.50
CA ALA A 24 -3.34 -1.34 1.06
C ALA A 24 -4.37 -1.33 2.19
N LEU A 25 -4.49 -2.46 2.92
CA LEU A 25 -5.45 -2.58 4.03
C LEU A 25 -5.14 -1.59 5.15
N TRP A 26 -3.86 -1.37 5.45
CA TRP A 26 -3.46 -0.37 6.44
C TRP A 26 -4.01 1.01 6.07
N ILE A 27 -3.80 1.45 4.82
CA ILE A 27 -4.26 2.78 4.36
C ILE A 27 -5.79 2.86 4.40
N ILE A 28 -6.49 1.81 3.97
CA ILE A 28 -7.96 1.77 3.99
C ILE A 28 -8.48 1.87 5.43
N ILE A 29 -7.97 1.03 6.34
CA ILE A 29 -8.38 1.02 7.75
C ILE A 29 -8.12 2.38 8.38
N TYR A 30 -6.94 2.95 8.15
CA TYR A 30 -6.59 4.28 8.64
C TYR A 30 -7.56 5.34 8.11
N GLY A 31 -7.85 5.35 6.80
CA GLY A 31 -8.84 6.25 6.20
C GLY A 31 -10.23 6.13 6.81
N ILE A 32 -10.69 4.90 7.10
CA ILE A 32 -11.97 4.64 7.77
C ILE A 32 -11.97 5.18 9.21
N LEU A 33 -10.89 4.97 9.96
CA LEU A 33 -10.75 5.45 11.34
C LEU A 33 -10.75 6.98 11.41
N VAL A 34 -10.12 7.65 10.45
CA VAL A 34 -10.18 9.12 10.33
C VAL A 34 -11.59 9.58 9.95
N ALA A 35 -12.23 8.92 8.97
CA ALA A 35 -13.58 9.27 8.52
C ALA A 35 -14.63 9.11 9.64
N SER A 36 -14.45 8.10 10.50
CA SER A 36 -15.28 7.85 11.69
C SER A 36 -14.90 8.71 12.91
N LYS A 37 -13.91 9.61 12.77
CA LYS A 37 -13.41 10.48 13.85
C LYS A 37 -12.86 9.73 15.07
N VAL A 38 -12.43 8.47 14.88
CA VAL A 38 -11.79 7.67 15.93
C VAL A 38 -10.35 8.16 16.16
N ILE A 39 -9.69 8.65 15.10
CA ILE A 39 -8.34 9.21 15.14
C ILE A 39 -8.29 10.55 14.40
N ASP A 40 -7.46 11.47 14.88
CA ASP A 40 -7.20 12.75 14.22
C ASP A 40 -5.97 12.64 13.32
N ASN A 41 -6.10 13.06 12.07
CA ASN A 41 -5.03 13.12 11.08
C ASN A 41 -3.78 13.85 11.58
N LYS A 42 -3.96 14.85 12.46
CA LYS A 42 -2.84 15.64 13.03
C LYS A 42 -1.95 14.84 13.97
N ILE A 43 -2.52 13.93 14.76
CA ILE A 43 -1.75 13.11 15.71
C ILE A 43 -0.85 12.13 14.97
N TYR A 44 -1.33 11.66 13.83
CA TYR A 44 -0.69 10.65 13.02
C TYR A 44 -0.01 11.23 11.79
N GLY A 45 0.24 12.54 11.68
CA GLY A 45 1.08 13.13 10.62
C GLY A 45 0.62 12.91 9.17
N TRP A 46 -0.65 12.54 8.93
CA TRP A 46 -1.21 12.43 7.59
C TRP A 46 -1.85 13.77 7.20
N ASN A 47 -1.18 14.53 6.33
CA ASN A 47 -1.71 15.78 5.78
C ASN A 47 -2.57 15.54 4.51
N ALA A 48 -3.32 14.44 4.48
CA ALA A 48 -4.15 14.02 3.37
C ALA A 48 -5.59 13.79 3.86
N SER A 49 -6.58 14.15 3.04
CA SER A 49 -7.98 13.93 3.37
C SER A 49 -8.29 12.42 3.45
N TRP A 50 -9.19 12.01 4.35
CA TRP A 50 -9.55 10.60 4.51
C TRP A 50 -10.10 9.98 3.21
N GLN A 51 -10.74 10.79 2.36
CA GLN A 51 -11.20 10.39 1.02
C GLN A 51 -10.03 9.95 0.14
N LEU A 52 -8.94 10.73 0.15
CA LEU A 52 -7.75 10.45 -0.64
C LEU A 52 -7.07 9.16 -0.15
N LEU A 53 -7.05 8.92 1.16
CA LEU A 53 -6.49 7.70 1.74
C LEU A 53 -7.24 6.45 1.28
N ILE A 54 -8.56 6.47 1.41
CA ILE A 54 -9.40 5.35 0.97
C ILE A 54 -9.20 5.12 -0.53
N LEU A 55 -9.16 6.18 -1.35
CA LEU A 55 -8.93 6.07 -2.79
C LEU A 55 -7.58 5.43 -3.11
N ILE A 56 -6.49 5.88 -2.48
CA ILE A 56 -5.15 5.29 -2.66
C ILE A 56 -5.15 3.82 -2.24
N GLY A 57 -5.72 3.51 -1.07
CA GLY A 57 -5.82 2.15 -0.56
C GLY A 57 -6.59 1.22 -1.50
N LEU A 58 -7.67 1.71 -2.11
CA LEU A 58 -8.43 0.98 -3.13
C LEU A 58 -7.62 0.80 -4.42
N PHE A 59 -6.86 1.80 -4.88
CA PHE A 59 -5.99 1.59 -6.04
C PHE A 59 -4.90 0.55 -5.77
N TYR A 60 -4.35 0.56 -4.56
CA TYR A 60 -3.32 -0.37 -4.13
C TYR A 60 -3.81 -1.81 -4.02
N ILE A 61 -5.05 -2.02 -3.55
CA ILE A 61 -5.59 -3.38 -3.40
C ILE A 61 -5.83 -4.08 -4.73
N LEU A 62 -5.98 -3.35 -5.84
CA LEU A 62 -6.21 -3.95 -7.16
C LEU A 62 -5.02 -4.79 -7.68
N ILE A 63 -3.79 -4.44 -7.29
CA ILE A 63 -2.58 -5.16 -7.75
C ILE A 63 -2.51 -6.61 -7.23
N PRO A 64 -2.60 -6.88 -5.92
CA PRO A 64 -2.47 -8.26 -5.41
C PRO A 64 -3.53 -9.21 -5.97
N PHE A 65 -4.71 -8.71 -6.37
CA PHE A 65 -5.76 -9.52 -7.00
C PHE A 65 -5.61 -9.69 -8.52
N SER A 66 -4.60 -9.06 -9.15
CA SER A 66 -4.31 -9.26 -10.56
C SER A 66 -3.84 -10.70 -10.82
N THR A 67 -4.41 -11.32 -11.86
CA THR A 67 -4.32 -12.77 -12.10
C THR A 67 -3.06 -13.22 -12.83
N MET A 68 -2.33 -12.34 -13.52
CA MET A 68 -1.05 -12.65 -14.17
C MET A 68 -0.23 -11.38 -14.45
N PRO A 69 1.11 -11.42 -14.33
CA PRO A 69 1.99 -10.30 -14.67
C PRO A 69 2.15 -10.18 -16.21
N GLY A 70 1.06 -9.88 -16.91
CA GLY A 70 1.12 -9.44 -18.30
C GLY A 70 1.81 -8.07 -18.40
N TRP A 71 2.16 -7.66 -19.62
CA TRP A 71 2.82 -6.36 -19.85
C TRP A 71 2.06 -5.18 -19.20
N TRP A 72 0.73 -5.16 -19.34
CA TRP A 72 -0.13 -4.12 -18.76
C TRP A 72 -0.12 -4.08 -17.24
N SER A 73 -0.15 -5.24 -16.58
CA SER A 73 -0.16 -5.28 -15.12
C SER A 73 1.22 -4.98 -14.53
N ARG A 74 2.31 -5.31 -15.24
CA ARG A 74 3.67 -4.88 -14.88
C ARG A 74 3.80 -3.36 -14.94
N ILE A 75 3.33 -2.73 -16.03
CA ILE A 75 3.30 -1.26 -16.15
C ILE A 75 2.49 -0.66 -15.00
N TRP A 76 1.31 -1.21 -14.72
CA TRP A 76 0.47 -0.74 -13.62
C TRP A 76 1.18 -0.83 -12.25
N ALA A 77 1.85 -1.95 -11.97
CA ALA A 77 2.63 -2.13 -10.75
C ALA A 77 3.81 -1.15 -10.65
N ILE A 78 4.47 -0.81 -11.77
CA ILE A 78 5.53 0.20 -11.80
C ILE A 78 4.97 1.58 -11.48
N CYS A 79 3.85 1.97 -12.12
CA CYS A 79 3.20 3.26 -11.86
C CYS A 79 2.81 3.40 -10.39
N LEU A 80 2.27 2.33 -9.78
CA LEU A 80 1.88 2.34 -8.37
C LEU A 80 3.08 2.32 -7.42
N ALA A 81 4.16 1.61 -7.75
CA ALA A 81 5.41 1.67 -6.99
C ALA A 81 6.01 3.08 -7.01
N ALA A 82 6.04 3.73 -8.18
CA ALA A 82 6.52 5.09 -8.35
C ALA A 82 5.64 6.10 -7.58
N LEU A 83 4.31 5.98 -7.68
CA LEU A 83 3.38 6.80 -6.89
C LEU A 83 3.62 6.62 -5.39
N SER A 84 3.82 5.37 -4.95
CA SER A 84 4.11 5.05 -3.55
C SER A 84 5.40 5.72 -3.08
N LEU A 85 6.46 5.67 -3.87
CA LEU A 85 7.73 6.35 -3.58
C LEU A 85 7.58 7.87 -3.53
N ILE A 86 6.84 8.47 -4.46
CA ILE A 86 6.55 9.91 -4.45
C ILE A 86 5.84 10.31 -3.16
N ILE A 87 4.86 9.51 -2.71
CA ILE A 87 4.14 9.76 -1.46
C ILE A 87 5.10 9.62 -0.26
N VAL A 88 5.95 8.59 -0.22
CA VAL A 88 6.99 8.43 0.82
C VAL A 88 7.88 9.66 0.89
N ILE A 89 8.38 10.15 -0.25
CA ILE A 89 9.22 11.35 -0.29
C ILE A 89 8.43 12.57 0.20
N GLY A 90 7.18 12.71 -0.22
CA GLY A 90 6.28 13.78 0.22
C GLY A 90 6.09 13.83 1.74
N PHE A 91 6.06 12.67 2.41
CA PHE A 91 6.00 12.61 3.88
C PHE A 91 7.23 13.21 4.57
N PHE A 92 8.42 13.10 3.98
CA PHE A 92 9.65 13.60 4.58
C PHE A 92 10.01 15.02 4.14
N VAL A 93 9.53 15.46 2.97
CA VAL A 93 9.79 16.81 2.44
C VAL A 93 8.70 17.82 2.83
N GLY A 94 7.58 17.35 3.39
CA GLY A 94 6.48 18.21 3.81
C GLY A 94 6.86 19.25 4.85
N GLU A 95 6.19 20.40 4.82
CA GLU A 95 6.29 21.39 5.90
C GLU A 95 5.68 20.81 7.19
N GLY A 96 6.33 21.06 8.33
CA GLY A 96 5.83 20.64 9.64
C GLY A 96 6.12 19.19 10.03
N VAL A 97 7.09 18.53 9.38
CA VAL A 97 7.51 17.16 9.74
C VAL A 97 8.21 17.14 11.09
N ASP A 98 7.63 16.44 12.06
CA ASP A 98 8.24 16.23 13.37
C ASP A 98 9.08 14.95 13.36
N TYR A 99 10.38 15.09 13.10
CA TYR A 99 11.33 13.98 13.12
C TYR A 99 11.53 13.33 14.50
N LYS A 100 11.00 13.92 15.58
CA LYS A 100 11.03 13.29 16.92
C LYS A 100 9.87 12.32 17.11
N SER A 101 8.80 12.46 16.34
CA SER A 101 7.64 11.58 16.42
C SER A 101 7.90 10.25 15.71
N ALA A 102 7.63 9.14 16.40
CA ALA A 102 7.69 7.81 15.78
C ALA A 102 6.70 7.67 14.61
N TRP A 103 5.60 8.43 14.62
CA TRP A 103 4.60 8.41 13.56
C TRP A 103 5.16 8.88 12.21
N THR A 104 6.10 9.82 12.22
CA THR A 104 6.79 10.30 11.00
C THR A 104 7.42 9.16 10.20
N TYR A 105 7.90 8.11 10.88
CA TYR A 105 8.52 6.95 10.25
C TYR A 105 7.54 5.79 10.01
N LEU A 106 6.46 5.71 10.78
CA LEU A 106 5.43 4.68 10.61
C LEU A 106 4.45 5.00 9.47
N ASN A 107 4.14 6.27 9.22
CA ASN A 107 3.18 6.67 8.18
C ASN A 107 3.60 6.28 6.75
N PRO A 108 4.89 6.40 6.36
CA PRO A 108 5.33 5.98 5.04
C PRO A 108 5.37 4.44 4.90
N LEU A 109 5.33 3.69 6.00
CA LEU A 109 5.50 2.24 6.02
C LEU A 109 4.51 1.49 5.11
N PRO A 110 3.19 1.75 5.11
CA PRO A 110 2.29 1.11 4.14
C PRO A 110 2.66 1.38 2.67
N HIS A 111 3.17 2.57 2.36
CA HIS A 111 3.65 2.89 1.02
C HIS A 111 4.96 2.15 0.68
N ILE A 112 5.85 2.00 1.65
CA ILE A 112 7.09 1.21 1.49
C ILE A 112 6.74 -0.27 1.23
N LEU A 113 5.81 -0.85 2.00
CA LEU A 113 5.33 -2.22 1.80
C LEU A 113 4.73 -2.40 0.39
N MET A 114 3.97 -1.42 -0.07
CA MET A 114 3.41 -1.41 -1.43
C MET A 114 4.47 -1.34 -2.51
N ALA A 115 5.48 -0.48 -2.37
CA ALA A 115 6.56 -0.35 -3.33
C ALA A 115 7.38 -1.64 -3.42
N ILE A 116 7.82 -2.18 -2.27
CA ILE A 116 8.60 -3.42 -2.19
C ILE A 116 7.79 -4.60 -2.73
N GLY A 117 6.53 -4.73 -2.30
CA GLY A 117 5.63 -5.77 -2.77
C GLY A 117 5.40 -5.70 -4.29
N SER A 118 5.23 -4.51 -4.85
CA SER A 118 5.07 -4.32 -6.29
C SER A 118 6.34 -4.69 -7.07
N ILE A 119 7.51 -4.26 -6.59
CA ILE A 119 8.82 -4.58 -7.21
C ILE A 119 9.05 -6.09 -7.20
N PHE A 120 8.88 -6.75 -6.06
CA PHE A 120 9.04 -8.20 -5.98
C PHE A 120 8.02 -8.95 -6.83
N TRP A 121 6.80 -8.43 -6.97
CA TRP A 121 5.81 -9.03 -7.86
C TRP A 121 6.21 -8.94 -9.33
N ILE A 122 6.78 -7.80 -9.76
CA ILE A 122 7.32 -7.62 -11.12
C ILE A 122 8.48 -8.58 -11.38
N LEU A 123 9.41 -8.72 -10.41
CA LEU A 123 10.60 -9.57 -10.54
C LEU A 123 10.30 -11.07 -10.45
N GLN A 124 9.19 -11.47 -9.83
CA GLN A 124 8.70 -12.85 -9.80
C GLN A 124 8.03 -13.29 -11.11
N GLY A 125 7.80 -12.35 -12.03
CA GLY A 125 7.00 -12.54 -13.23
C GLY A 125 7.63 -13.40 -14.30
#